data_AF-A0A7C6SQA4-F1
#
_entry.id   AF-A0A7C6SQA4-F1
#
_cell.length_a   1.000
_cell.length_b   1.000
_cell.length_c   1.000
_cell.angle_alpha   90.00
_cell.angle_beta   90.00
_cell.angle_gamma   90.00
#
_symmetry.space_group_name_H-M   'P 1'
#
loop_
_entity.id
_entity.type
_entity.pdbx_description
1 polymer ?
#
loop_
_entity_poly.entity_id
_entity_poly.type
_entity_poly.pdbx_seq_one_letter_code
_entity_poly.pdbx_strand_id
1 'polypeptide(L)'
;MLHNAETPAALLLRAQAERDPVRRFALLSQAEELAPDDLSVQRALLMHGRLHERDGRRMDYSVIKCYLFHVFEHPEQHNEKEQEAFARELLHGVRLQKCLALAEDAAAFLHEYLTELAGEYMRIFVLPDRSHAPWAFGLALGGRRGRHMARPAYDVLHNLLSCPFYTKEEQRLAAGAFYRAYFKAMDGDVQALHDLLGEELCRQLA
;
A
#
# COMPACT_ATOMS: atom_id res chain seq x y z
N MET A 1 -22.95 34.07 -20.69
CA MET A 1 -22.69 33.35 -19.42
C MET A 1 -21.61 32.34 -19.71
N LEU A 2 -20.36 32.62 -19.32
CA LEU A 2 -19.28 31.65 -19.42
C LEU A 2 -19.56 30.57 -18.38
N HIS A 3 -19.98 29.38 -18.79
CA HIS A 3 -19.84 28.21 -17.95
C HIS A 3 -18.35 28.07 -17.66
N ASN A 4 -17.95 28.27 -16.40
CA ASN A 4 -16.62 27.86 -15.94
C ASN A 4 -16.57 26.33 -16.11
N ALA A 5 -16.08 25.87 -17.26
CA ALA A 5 -15.74 24.47 -17.43
C ALA A 5 -14.65 24.16 -16.40
N GLU A 6 -14.94 23.29 -15.44
CA GLU A 6 -13.96 22.88 -14.45
C GLU A 6 -12.80 22.18 -15.16
N THR A 7 -11.57 22.59 -14.88
CA THR A 7 -10.38 21.97 -15.44
C THR A 7 -10.05 20.68 -14.70
N PRO A 8 -9.35 19.70 -15.33
CA PRO A 8 -8.89 18.49 -14.65
C PRO A 8 -8.09 18.80 -13.37
N ALA A 9 -7.24 19.83 -13.41
CA ALA A 9 -6.46 20.27 -12.26
C ALA A 9 -7.33 20.79 -11.10
N ALA A 10 -8.40 21.54 -11.39
CA ALA A 10 -9.33 22.03 -10.38
C ALA A 10 -10.11 20.88 -9.73
N LEU A 11 -10.56 19.91 -10.53
CA LEU A 11 -11.22 18.69 -10.04
C LEU A 11 -10.30 17.86 -9.16
N LEU A 12 -9.04 17.67 -9.57
CA LEU A 12 -8.04 16.94 -8.80
C LEU A 12 -7.75 17.61 -7.44
N LEU A 13 -7.60 18.94 -7.41
CA LEU A 13 -7.41 19.70 -6.17
C LEU A 13 -8.61 19.55 -5.22
N ARG A 14 -9.84 19.61 -5.74
CA ARG A 14 -11.05 19.39 -4.94
C ARG A 14 -11.12 17.97 -4.41
N ALA A 15 -10.77 16.97 -5.23
CA ALA A 15 -10.74 15.57 -4.83
C ALA A 15 -9.74 15.31 -3.69
N GLN A 16 -8.61 16.01 -3.67
CA GLN A 16 -7.62 15.91 -2.58
C GLN A 16 -8.17 16.39 -1.23
N ALA A 17 -9.01 17.43 -1.23
CA ALA A 17 -9.63 17.98 -0.02
C ALA A 17 -10.89 17.22 0.43
N GLU A 18 -11.49 16.41 -0.45
CA GLU A 18 -12.72 15.66 -0.16
C GLU A 18 -12.44 14.44 0.74
N ARG A 19 -13.28 14.29 1.78
CA ARG A 19 -13.19 13.22 2.79
C ARG A 19 -14.14 12.07 2.51
N ASP A 20 -15.24 12.33 1.82
CA ASP A 20 -16.18 11.30 1.39
C ASP A 20 -15.59 10.56 0.18
N PRO A 21 -15.30 9.25 0.29
CA PRO A 21 -14.68 8.49 -0.79
C PRO A 21 -15.57 8.44 -2.05
N VAL A 22 -16.90 8.46 -1.91
CA VAL A 22 -17.81 8.45 -3.07
C VAL A 22 -17.72 9.76 -3.84
N ARG A 23 -17.74 10.89 -3.13
CA ARG A 23 -17.60 12.22 -3.76
C ARG A 23 -16.20 12.43 -4.34
N ARG A 24 -15.17 11.95 -3.63
CA ARG A 24 -13.80 11.98 -4.13
C ARG A 24 -13.68 11.20 -5.44
N PHE A 25 -14.23 9.99 -5.50
CA PHE A 25 -14.25 9.20 -6.73
C PHE A 25 -14.98 9.93 -7.86
N ALA A 26 -16.17 10.50 -7.60
CA ALA A 26 -16.91 11.25 -8.62
C ALA A 26 -16.10 12.42 -9.22
N LEU A 27 -15.37 13.17 -8.38
CA LEU A 27 -14.47 14.23 -8.85
C LEU A 27 -13.31 13.68 -9.69
N LEU A 28 -12.71 12.57 -9.26
CA LEU A 28 -11.62 11.92 -9.99
C LEU A 28 -12.09 11.32 -11.32
N SER A 29 -13.27 10.73 -11.39
CA SER A 29 -13.87 10.22 -12.62
C SER A 29 -14.16 11.34 -13.61
N GLN A 30 -14.68 12.48 -13.15
CA GLN A 30 -14.85 13.66 -14.02
C GLN A 30 -13.49 14.18 -14.53
N ALA A 31 -12.46 14.19 -13.68
CA ALA A 31 -11.12 14.56 -14.11
C ALA A 31 -10.55 13.59 -15.16
N GLU A 32 -10.81 12.28 -15.01
CA GLU A 32 -10.41 11.25 -15.97
C GLU A 32 -11.14 11.37 -17.31
N GLU A 33 -12.42 11.71 -17.31
CA GLU A 33 -13.18 11.97 -18.55
C GLU A 33 -12.59 13.15 -19.34
N LEU A 34 -12.15 14.20 -18.65
CA LEU A 34 -11.57 15.39 -19.26
C LEU A 34 -10.09 15.22 -19.66
N ALA A 35 -9.35 14.37 -18.94
CA ALA A 35 -7.94 14.12 -19.19
C ALA A 35 -7.57 12.64 -18.91
N PRO A 36 -7.93 11.72 -19.82
CA PRO A 36 -7.77 10.28 -19.59
C PRO A 36 -6.30 9.86 -19.50
N ASP A 37 -5.38 10.63 -20.09
CA ASP A 37 -3.94 10.37 -20.13
C ASP A 37 -3.14 11.26 -19.16
N ASP A 38 -3.82 11.95 -18.24
CA ASP A 38 -3.14 12.69 -17.17
C ASP A 38 -2.67 11.72 -16.07
N LEU A 39 -1.34 11.60 -15.90
CA LEU A 39 -0.74 10.72 -14.92
C LEU A 39 -1.19 11.02 -13.47
N SER A 40 -1.38 12.29 -13.12
CA SER A 40 -1.78 12.68 -11.77
C SER A 40 -3.19 12.22 -11.45
N VAL A 41 -4.11 12.32 -12.41
CA VAL A 41 -5.47 11.78 -12.31
C VAL A 41 -5.45 10.26 -12.21
N GLN A 42 -4.70 9.58 -13.09
CA GLN A 42 -4.60 8.12 -13.09
C GLN A 42 -4.01 7.56 -11.79
N ARG A 43 -2.96 8.20 -11.27
CA ARG A 43 -2.35 7.87 -9.98
C ARG A 43 -3.32 8.10 -8.82
N ALA A 44 -4.07 9.20 -8.83
CA ALA A 44 -5.04 9.47 -7.77
C ALA A 44 -6.17 8.43 -7.74
N LEU A 45 -6.64 7.98 -8.91
CA LEU A 45 -7.60 6.87 -9.03
C LEU A 45 -6.98 5.53 -8.61
N LEU A 46 -5.72 5.27 -8.96
CA LEU A 46 -5.00 4.07 -8.56
C LEU A 46 -4.91 3.95 -7.03
N MET A 47 -4.50 5.03 -6.35
CA MET A 47 -4.41 5.07 -4.89
C MET A 47 -5.78 5.10 -4.21
N HIS A 48 -6.80 5.67 -4.86
CA HIS A 48 -8.17 5.60 -4.36
C HIS A 48 -8.70 4.15 -4.31
N GLY A 49 -8.27 3.29 -5.24
CA GLY A 49 -8.71 1.91 -5.31
C GLY A 49 -10.24 1.82 -5.41
N ARG A 50 -10.86 1.09 -4.48
CA ARG A 50 -12.31 0.83 -4.45
C ARG A 50 -13.01 1.49 -3.26
N LEU A 51 -12.41 2.51 -2.65
CA LEU A 51 -12.94 3.14 -1.42
C LEU A 51 -14.38 3.66 -1.57
N HIS A 52 -14.81 4.05 -2.77
CA HIS A 52 -16.17 4.47 -3.08
C HIS A 52 -17.21 3.32 -3.01
N GLU A 53 -16.78 2.06 -3.03
CA GLU A 53 -17.65 0.89 -2.89
C GLU A 53 -17.87 0.49 -1.42
N ARG A 54 -17.24 1.21 -0.47
CA ARG A 54 -17.32 0.88 0.95
C ARG A 54 -18.76 0.95 1.47
N ASP A 55 -19.26 -0.19 1.94
CA ASP A 55 -20.53 -0.26 2.67
C ASP A 55 -20.34 0.13 4.14
N GLY A 56 -21.05 1.15 4.63
CA GLY A 56 -21.00 1.56 6.04
C GLY A 56 -21.53 0.52 7.03
N ARG A 57 -22.21 -0.53 6.54
CA ARG A 57 -22.78 -1.61 7.37
C ARG A 57 -21.88 -2.84 7.47
N ARG A 58 -20.90 -2.99 6.57
CA ARG A 58 -19.99 -4.13 6.51
C ARG A 58 -18.56 -3.65 6.51
N MET A 59 -17.76 -4.16 7.45
CA MET A 59 -16.35 -3.81 7.53
C MET A 59 -15.56 -4.67 6.55
N ASP A 60 -15.52 -4.23 5.29
CA ASP A 60 -14.69 -4.82 4.23
C ASP A 60 -13.47 -3.94 4.00
N TYR A 61 -12.29 -4.42 4.37
CA TYR A 61 -11.03 -3.70 4.17
C TYR A 61 -10.42 -3.91 2.78
N SER A 62 -10.88 -4.90 2.02
CA SER A 62 -10.35 -5.19 0.67
C SER A 62 -10.54 -4.05 -0.33
N VAL A 63 -11.44 -3.11 -0.02
CA VAL A 63 -11.67 -1.90 -0.81
C VAL A 63 -10.57 -0.84 -0.65
N ILE A 64 -9.77 -0.93 0.42
CA ILE A 64 -8.66 -0.02 0.69
C ILE A 64 -7.44 -0.52 -0.09
N LYS A 65 -6.89 0.30 -1.00
CA LYS A 65 -5.84 -0.14 -1.93
C LYS A 65 -4.62 -0.75 -1.22
N CYS A 66 -4.21 -0.20 -0.08
CA CYS A 66 -3.05 -0.71 0.65
C CYS A 66 -3.27 -2.07 1.32
N TYR A 67 -4.53 -2.51 1.47
CA TYR A 67 -4.87 -3.84 2.00
C TYR A 67 -4.35 -4.99 1.13
N LEU A 68 -3.86 -4.70 -0.09
CA LEU A 68 -3.14 -5.68 -0.91
C LEU A 68 -1.93 -6.29 -0.19
N PHE A 69 -1.32 -5.60 0.78
CA PHE A 69 -0.23 -6.17 1.58
C PHE A 69 -0.69 -7.18 2.62
N HIS A 70 -1.98 -7.21 2.96
CA HIS A 70 -2.52 -8.07 4.02
C HIS A 70 -2.31 -9.55 3.74
N VAL A 71 -2.35 -9.94 2.47
CA VAL A 71 -2.12 -11.33 2.08
C VAL A 71 -0.72 -11.84 2.38
N PHE A 72 0.25 -10.94 2.52
CA PHE A 72 1.62 -11.27 2.89
C PHE A 72 1.84 -11.23 4.40
N GLU A 73 1.01 -10.51 5.16
CA GLU A 73 1.05 -10.56 6.62
C GLU A 73 0.32 -11.79 7.15
N HIS A 74 -0.84 -12.09 6.58
CA HIS A 74 -1.76 -13.13 7.02
C HIS A 74 -2.19 -14.07 5.88
N PRO A 75 -1.26 -14.78 5.21
CA PRO A 75 -1.61 -15.67 4.10
C PRO A 75 -2.61 -16.77 4.51
N GLU A 76 -2.64 -17.16 5.79
CA GLU A 76 -3.59 -18.12 6.35
C GLU A 76 -5.06 -17.69 6.30
N GLN A 77 -5.32 -16.38 6.14
CA GLN A 77 -6.66 -15.83 6.02
C GLN A 77 -7.18 -15.82 4.58
N HIS A 78 -6.35 -16.26 3.62
CA HIS A 78 -6.63 -16.21 2.19
C HIS A 78 -6.43 -17.58 1.54
N ASN A 79 -7.35 -17.95 0.65
CA ASN A 79 -7.13 -19.10 -0.21
C ASN A 79 -6.14 -18.77 -1.34
N GLU A 80 -5.57 -19.78 -2.00
CA GLU A 80 -4.54 -19.60 -3.04
C GLU A 80 -4.97 -18.65 -4.17
N LYS A 81 -6.25 -18.68 -4.59
CA LYS A 81 -6.75 -17.79 -5.64
C LYS A 81 -6.79 -16.33 -5.18
N GLU A 82 -7.15 -16.09 -3.93
CA GLU A 82 -7.11 -14.76 -3.34
C GLU A 82 -5.67 -14.27 -3.19
N GLN A 83 -4.75 -15.14 -2.78
CA GLN A 83 -3.33 -14.83 -2.69
C GLN A 83 -2.77 -14.43 -4.06
N GLU A 84 -3.08 -15.19 -5.12
CA GLU A 84 -2.68 -14.84 -6.48
C GLU A 84 -3.30 -13.50 -6.90
N ALA A 85 -4.60 -13.31 -6.68
CA ALA A 85 -5.30 -12.09 -7.08
C ALA A 85 -4.70 -10.84 -6.43
N PHE A 86 -4.42 -10.88 -5.13
CA PHE A 86 -3.81 -9.77 -4.39
C PHE A 86 -2.38 -9.51 -4.87
N ALA A 87 -1.57 -10.56 -5.00
CA ALA A 87 -0.20 -10.45 -5.48
C ALA A 87 -0.17 -9.84 -6.89
N ARG A 88 -1.03 -10.32 -7.80
CA ARG A 88 -1.13 -9.80 -9.17
C ARG A 88 -1.64 -8.37 -9.21
N GLU A 89 -2.65 -8.01 -8.42
CA GLU A 89 -3.17 -6.64 -8.38
C GLU A 89 -2.14 -5.64 -7.84
N LEU A 90 -1.22 -6.07 -6.97
CA LEU A 90 -0.17 -5.21 -6.41
C LEU A 90 0.83 -4.73 -7.47
N LEU A 91 1.23 -5.59 -8.43
CA LEU A 91 2.27 -5.28 -9.44
C LEU A 91 1.77 -5.20 -10.88
N HIS A 92 0.62 -5.81 -11.19
CA HIS A 92 0.10 -5.97 -12.56
C HIS A 92 -1.33 -5.45 -12.73
N GLY A 93 -1.87 -4.73 -11.74
CA GLY A 93 -3.21 -4.16 -11.84
C GLY A 93 -3.36 -3.25 -13.08
N VAL A 94 -4.52 -3.31 -13.74
CA VAL A 94 -4.77 -2.62 -15.02
C VAL A 94 -4.47 -1.12 -14.93
N ARG A 95 -4.91 -0.46 -13.85
CA ARG A 95 -4.68 0.97 -13.65
C ARG A 95 -3.22 1.31 -13.33
N LEU A 96 -2.50 0.41 -12.64
CA LEU A 96 -1.07 0.56 -12.44
C LEU A 96 -0.34 0.51 -13.79
N GLN A 97 -0.67 -0.46 -14.65
CA GLN A 97 -0.10 -0.56 -15.99
C GLN A 97 -0.36 0.69 -16.83
N LYS A 98 -1.56 1.29 -16.73
CA LYS A 98 -1.86 2.58 -17.36
C LYS A 98 -0.97 3.70 -16.82
N CYS A 99 -0.76 3.79 -15.50
CA CYS A 99 0.14 4.79 -14.92
C CYS A 99 1.58 4.60 -15.39
N LEU A 100 2.07 3.35 -15.42
CA LEU A 100 3.43 3.04 -15.90
C LEU A 100 3.63 3.44 -17.36
N ALA A 101 2.61 3.26 -18.20
CA ALA A 101 2.66 3.67 -19.61
C ALA A 101 2.66 5.20 -19.81
N LEU A 102 2.13 5.96 -18.84
CA LEU A 102 2.07 7.43 -18.87
C LEU A 102 3.26 8.10 -18.16
N ALA A 103 3.98 7.37 -17.32
CA ALA A 103 5.10 7.90 -16.55
C ALA A 103 6.34 8.12 -17.42
N GLU A 104 7.01 9.27 -17.23
CA GLU A 104 8.31 9.55 -17.88
C GLU A 104 9.38 8.53 -17.44
N ASP A 105 9.37 8.18 -16.16
CA ASP A 105 10.19 7.10 -15.57
C ASP A 105 9.27 6.11 -14.86
N ALA A 106 8.93 5.03 -15.56
CA ALA A 106 8.07 3.98 -15.05
C ALA A 106 8.67 3.25 -13.83
N ALA A 107 9.99 3.10 -13.76
CA ALA A 107 10.65 2.43 -12.65
C ALA A 107 10.57 3.28 -11.39
N ALA A 108 10.88 4.58 -11.49
CA ALA A 108 10.73 5.53 -10.39
C ALA A 108 9.27 5.58 -9.90
N PHE A 109 8.30 5.68 -10.82
CA PHE A 109 6.88 5.67 -10.47
C PHE A 109 6.49 4.41 -9.70
N LEU A 110 6.91 3.23 -10.17
CA LEU A 110 6.59 1.96 -9.52
C LEU A 110 7.18 1.88 -8.11
N HIS A 111 8.43 2.31 -7.95
CA HIS A 111 9.08 2.38 -6.65
C HIS A 111 8.33 3.30 -5.67
N GLU A 112 7.93 4.49 -6.12
CA GLU A 112 7.18 5.45 -5.30
C GLU A 112 5.81 4.90 -4.93
N TYR A 113 5.06 4.37 -5.89
CA TYR A 113 3.75 3.77 -5.68
C TYR A 113 3.79 2.66 -4.62
N LEU A 114 4.71 1.69 -4.75
CA LEU A 114 4.83 0.60 -3.79
C LEU A 114 5.25 1.08 -2.40
N THR A 115 6.15 2.07 -2.33
CA THR A 115 6.63 2.61 -1.05
C THR A 115 5.53 3.40 -0.34
N GLU A 116 4.76 4.22 -1.07
CA GLU A 116 3.60 4.93 -0.52
C GLU A 116 2.54 3.94 -0.04
N LEU A 117 2.23 2.93 -0.86
CA LEU A 117 1.22 1.93 -0.54
C LEU A 117 1.59 1.10 0.71
N ALA A 118 2.86 0.68 0.81
CA ALA A 118 3.37 -0.02 1.99
C ALA A 118 3.33 0.88 3.23
N GLY A 119 3.67 2.16 3.09
CA GLY A 119 3.58 3.14 4.17
C GLY A 119 2.14 3.34 4.67
N GLU A 120 1.17 3.40 3.77
CA GLU A 120 -0.25 3.44 4.13
C GLU A 120 -0.70 2.18 4.85
N TYR A 121 -0.27 1.01 4.37
CA TYR A 121 -0.59 -0.27 5.01
C TYR A 121 -0.09 -0.32 6.45
N MET A 122 1.19 0.02 6.67
CA MET A 122 1.76 0.08 8.02
C MET A 122 1.01 1.06 8.91
N ARG A 123 0.70 2.25 8.41
CA ARG A 123 0.00 3.28 9.19
C ARG A 123 -1.40 2.85 9.61
N ILE A 124 -2.12 2.12 8.76
CA ILE A 124 -3.54 1.79 8.96
C ILE A 124 -3.71 0.45 9.69
N PHE A 125 -2.89 -0.55 9.39
CA PHE A 125 -3.09 -1.93 9.85
C PHE A 125 -2.02 -2.39 10.84
N VAL A 126 -0.74 -2.20 10.53
CA VAL A 126 0.35 -2.76 11.36
C VAL A 126 0.57 -1.96 12.65
N LEU A 127 0.75 -0.63 12.55
CA LEU A 127 1.07 0.22 13.71
C LEU A 127 -0.08 0.35 14.73
N PRO A 128 -1.36 0.42 14.30
CA PRO A 128 -2.46 0.48 15.26
C PRO A 128 -2.78 -0.86 15.90
N ASP A 129 -2.34 -1.99 15.34
CA ASP A 129 -2.68 -3.30 15.88
C ASP A 129 -1.98 -3.55 17.21
N ARG A 130 -2.81 -3.68 18.24
CA ARG A 130 -2.41 -3.93 19.62
C ARG A 130 -2.20 -5.41 19.90
N SER A 131 -2.60 -6.31 19.00
CA SER A 131 -2.37 -7.75 19.11
C SER A 131 -0.86 -8.09 19.18
N HIS A 132 -0.02 -7.22 18.61
CA HIS A 132 1.44 -7.35 18.60
C HIS A 132 2.13 -6.88 19.89
N ALA A 133 1.41 -6.32 20.86
CA ALA A 133 1.95 -5.88 22.15
C ALA A 133 1.49 -6.79 23.30
N PRO A 134 2.41 -7.44 24.06
CA PRO A 134 2.02 -8.25 25.20
C PRO A 134 1.42 -7.36 26.31
N TRP A 135 0.21 -7.71 26.74
CA TRP A 135 -0.51 -7.01 27.80
C TRP A 135 -0.21 -7.67 29.15
N ALA A 136 0.32 -6.91 30.11
CA ALA A 136 0.40 -7.35 31.51
C ALA A 136 -0.20 -6.27 32.43
N PHE A 137 -1.11 -6.66 33.31
CA PHE A 137 -1.66 -5.83 34.40
C PHE A 137 -2.24 -4.46 34.00
N GLY A 138 -2.96 -4.35 32.88
CA GLY A 138 -3.74 -3.14 32.57
C GLY A 138 -2.91 -1.89 32.22
N LEU A 139 -1.58 -1.98 32.21
CA LEU A 139 -0.67 -0.94 31.75
C LEU A 139 0.03 -1.42 30.49
N ALA A 140 0.04 -0.59 29.43
CA ALA A 140 0.87 -0.86 28.26
C ALA A 140 2.33 -0.80 28.72
N LEU A 141 3.01 -1.94 28.74
CA LEU A 141 4.46 -1.99 28.90
C LEU A 141 5.05 -1.30 27.67
N GLY A 142 5.44 -0.03 27.84
CA GLY A 142 6.10 0.77 26.82
C GLY A 142 7.46 0.16 26.45
N GLY A 143 7.45 -0.90 25.66
CA GLY A 143 8.62 -1.48 25.03
C GLY A 143 8.75 -0.97 23.60
N ARG A 144 9.99 -0.68 23.20
CA ARG A 144 10.40 -0.07 21.92
C ARG A 144 9.53 -0.58 20.75
N ARG A 145 8.84 0.34 20.07
CA ARG A 145 7.93 0.05 18.93
C ARG A 145 8.58 -0.88 17.90
N GLY A 146 9.88 -0.68 17.60
CA GLY A 146 10.63 -1.51 16.66
C GLY A 146 10.66 -3.01 17.01
N ARG A 147 10.62 -3.40 18.29
CA ARG A 147 10.63 -4.82 18.68
C ARG A 147 9.27 -5.49 18.49
N HIS A 148 8.17 -4.77 18.71
CA HIS A 148 6.82 -5.31 18.55
C HIS A 148 6.41 -5.39 17.07
N MET A 149 6.88 -4.44 16.26
CA MET A 149 6.56 -4.37 14.83
C MET A 149 7.49 -5.21 13.95
N ALA A 150 8.63 -5.67 14.49
CA ALA A 150 9.60 -6.47 13.75
C ALA A 150 9.01 -7.79 13.25
N ARG A 151 8.15 -8.45 14.04
CA ARG A 151 7.59 -9.76 13.64
C ARG A 151 6.59 -9.64 12.47
N PRO A 152 5.57 -8.78 12.53
CA PRO A 152 4.68 -8.54 11.38
C PRO A 152 5.44 -8.12 10.12
N ALA A 153 6.42 -7.21 10.27
CA ALA A 153 7.24 -6.79 9.15
C ALA A 153 8.10 -7.92 8.57
N TYR A 154 8.65 -8.79 9.42
CA TYR A 154 9.35 -9.99 8.99
C TYR A 154 8.42 -10.92 8.20
N ASP A 155 7.21 -11.20 8.71
CA ASP A 155 6.28 -12.12 8.06
C ASP A 155 5.90 -11.60 6.65
N VAL A 156 5.62 -10.29 6.52
CA VAL A 156 5.40 -9.65 5.20
C VAL A 156 6.60 -9.76 4.29
N LEU A 157 7.81 -9.39 4.77
CA LEU A 157 9.02 -9.41 3.94
C LEU A 157 9.38 -10.83 3.50
N HIS A 158 9.27 -11.81 4.40
CA HIS A 158 9.50 -13.21 4.10
C HIS A 158 8.54 -13.69 3.01
N ASN A 159 7.24 -13.44 3.18
CA ASN A 159 6.22 -13.88 2.25
C ASN A 159 6.29 -13.17 0.89
N LEU A 160 6.72 -11.90 0.86
CA LEU A 160 7.04 -11.19 -0.39
C LEU A 160 8.22 -11.84 -1.12
N LEU A 161 9.30 -12.18 -0.40
CA LEU A 161 10.51 -12.80 -0.97
C LEU A 161 10.31 -14.27 -1.38
N SER A 162 9.27 -14.93 -0.86
CA SER A 162 8.89 -16.30 -1.22
C SER A 162 7.63 -16.39 -2.08
N CYS A 163 7.04 -15.26 -2.50
CA CYS A 163 5.78 -15.24 -3.23
C CYS A 163 5.87 -16.05 -4.54
N PRO A 164 5.08 -17.13 -4.71
CA PRO A 164 5.19 -18.01 -5.87
C PRO A 164 4.67 -17.37 -7.17
N PHE A 165 3.91 -16.27 -7.05
CA PHE A 165 3.33 -15.55 -8.19
C PHE A 165 4.26 -14.48 -8.77
N TYR A 166 5.42 -14.27 -8.14
CA TYR A 166 6.40 -13.25 -8.52
C TYR A 166 7.68 -13.85 -9.10
N THR A 167 8.26 -13.14 -10.05
CA THR A 167 9.66 -13.32 -10.45
C THR A 167 10.61 -12.89 -9.33
N LYS A 168 11.88 -13.28 -9.40
CA LYS A 168 12.88 -12.86 -8.40
C LYS A 168 13.08 -11.34 -8.34
N GLU A 169 12.89 -10.64 -9.44
CA GLU A 169 13.00 -9.19 -9.50
C GLU A 169 11.79 -8.52 -8.82
N GLU A 170 10.58 -9.01 -9.10
CA GLU A 170 9.34 -8.55 -8.46
C GLU A 170 9.34 -8.78 -6.94
N GLN A 171 9.83 -9.93 -6.50
CA GLN A 171 10.03 -10.25 -5.08
C GLN A 171 10.90 -9.19 -4.39
N ARG A 172 12.08 -8.89 -4.97
CA ARG A 172 13.01 -7.89 -4.43
C ARG A 172 12.43 -6.48 -4.48
N LEU A 173 11.75 -6.13 -5.56
CA LEU A 173 11.13 -4.82 -5.75
C LEU A 173 10.08 -4.54 -4.67
N ALA A 174 9.11 -5.46 -4.50
CA ALA A 174 8.04 -5.32 -3.54
C ALA A 174 8.55 -5.37 -2.09
N ALA A 175 9.44 -6.33 -1.78
CA ALA A 175 10.03 -6.44 -0.45
C ALA A 175 10.89 -5.21 -0.11
N GLY A 176 11.69 -4.71 -1.04
CA GLY A 176 12.50 -3.50 -0.85
C GLY A 176 11.65 -2.26 -0.62
N ALA A 177 10.50 -2.13 -1.32
CA ALA A 177 9.56 -1.03 -1.08
C ALA A 177 8.92 -1.10 0.32
N PHE A 178 8.51 -2.30 0.74
CA PHE A 178 7.98 -2.52 2.08
C PHE A 178 9.04 -2.22 3.16
N TYR A 179 10.27 -2.70 2.97
CA TYR A 179 11.38 -2.44 3.89
C TYR A 179 11.69 -0.94 4.01
N ARG A 180 11.73 -0.19 2.91
CA ARG A 180 11.92 1.28 2.96
C ARG A 180 10.83 1.99 3.73
N ALA A 181 9.58 1.59 3.52
CA ALA A 181 8.46 2.14 4.26
C ALA A 181 8.54 1.79 5.77
N TYR A 182 9.00 0.58 6.12
CA TYR A 182 9.21 0.17 7.51
C TYR A 182 10.35 0.96 8.17
N PHE A 183 11.48 1.06 7.48
CA PHE A 183 12.64 1.85 7.93
C PHE A 183 12.23 3.29 8.24
N LYS A 184 11.44 3.91 7.35
CA LYS A 184 10.89 5.25 7.57
C LYS A 184 9.93 5.30 8.75
N ALA A 185 9.02 4.33 8.87
CA ALA A 185 8.03 4.29 9.96
C ALA A 185 8.66 4.10 11.34
N MET A 186 9.82 3.42 11.40
CA MET A 186 10.56 3.16 12.64
C MET A 186 11.67 4.19 12.92
N ASP A 187 11.76 5.28 12.16
CA ASP A 187 12.85 6.27 12.27
C ASP A 187 14.26 5.62 12.24
N GLY A 188 14.40 4.53 11.47
CA GLY A 188 15.64 3.75 11.36
C GLY A 188 15.88 2.71 12.46
N ASP A 189 14.99 2.57 13.46
CA ASP A 189 15.09 1.51 14.49
C ASP A 189 14.68 0.14 13.92
N VAL A 190 15.57 -0.45 13.13
CA VAL A 190 15.34 -1.71 12.39
C VAL A 190 16.13 -2.92 12.93
N GLN A 191 16.87 -2.76 14.02
CA GLN A 191 17.74 -3.83 14.54
C GLN A 191 16.96 -5.11 14.84
N ALA A 192 15.80 -5.00 15.51
CA ALA A 192 14.97 -6.15 15.83
C ALA A 192 14.44 -6.87 14.58
N LEU A 193 14.22 -6.14 13.49
CA LEU A 193 13.84 -6.72 12.20
C LEU A 193 15.04 -7.40 11.53
N HIS A 194 16.21 -6.77 11.54
CA HIS A 194 17.45 -7.36 10.98
C HIS A 194 17.82 -8.66 11.69
N ASP A 195 17.66 -8.73 13.01
CA ASP A 195 17.89 -9.95 13.79
C ASP A 195 16.98 -11.10 13.34
N LEU A 196 15.73 -10.81 12.92
CA LEU A 196 14.79 -11.80 12.41
C LEU A 196 15.08 -12.21 10.96
N LEU A 197 15.43 -11.24 10.11
CA LEU A 197 15.72 -11.47 8.69
C LEU A 197 17.02 -12.26 8.47
N GLY A 198 18.02 -12.02 9.33
CA GLY A 198 19.37 -12.54 9.14
C GLY A 198 20.10 -11.91 7.94
N GLU A 199 21.38 -12.22 7.79
CA GLU A 199 22.26 -11.55 6.83
C GLU A 199 21.88 -11.81 5.35
N GLU A 200 21.33 -12.98 5.04
CA GLU A 200 20.95 -13.33 3.67
C GLU A 200 19.76 -12.50 3.17
N LEU A 201 18.67 -12.42 3.95
CA LEU A 201 17.50 -11.64 3.54
C LEU A 201 17.81 -10.13 3.59
N CYS A 202 18.59 -9.66 4.55
CA CYS A 202 19.05 -8.26 4.58
C CYS A 202 19.83 -7.88 3.30
N ARG A 203 20.68 -8.78 2.78
CA ARG A 203 21.39 -8.55 1.50
C ARG A 203 20.48 -8.49 0.28
N GLN A 204 19.32 -9.14 0.32
CA GLN A 204 18.34 -9.08 -0.76
C GLN A 204 17.49 -7.79 -0.73
N LEU A 205 17.51 -7.06 0.38
CA LEU A 205 16.77 -5.80 0.59
C LEU A 205 17.63 -4.54 0.45
N ALA A 206 18.96 -4.69 0.43
CA ALA A 206 19.95 -3.63 0.20
C ALA A 206 20.10 -3.31 -1.29
#